data_AF-A0A524AQ52-F1
#
_entry.id   AF-A0A524AQ52-F1
#
_cell.length_a   1.000
_cell.length_b   1.000
_cell.length_c   1.000
_cell.angle_alpha   90.00
_cell.angle_beta   90.00
_cell.angle_gamma   90.00
#
_symmetry.space_group_name_H-M   'P 1'
#
loop_
_entity.id
_entity.type
_entity.pdbx_description
1 polymer ?
#
loop_
_entity_poly.entity_id
_entity_poly.type
_entity_poly.pdbx_seq_one_letter_code
_entity_poly.pdbx_strand_id
1 'polypeptide(L)'
;MTLEEILQDIHGLDARLWELEQQYGLLSEDLYTVYRLGELEQSRDLIRWVGYCELRQERQRAYAAALRERLLALRSANAGTPFPLRPHFSTQTEA
;
A
#
# COMPACT_ATOMS: atom_id res chain seq x y z
N MET A 1 1.28 10.34 10.23
CA MET A 1 0.93 10.17 8.81
C MET A 1 -0.57 10.08 8.69
N THR A 2 -1.17 10.87 7.82
CA THR A 2 -2.59 10.82 7.49
C THR A 2 -2.86 9.67 6.50
N LEU A 3 -4.13 9.27 6.35
CA LEU A 3 -4.52 8.27 5.35
C LEU A 3 -4.17 8.70 3.92
N GLU A 4 -4.25 10.01 3.62
CA GLU A 4 -3.89 10.57 2.33
C GLU A 4 -2.38 10.45 2.06
N GLU A 5 -1.55 10.81 3.04
CA GLU A 5 -0.09 10.67 2.94
C GLU A 5 0.32 9.21 2.70
N ILE A 6 -0.27 8.27 3.45
CA ILE A 6 0.02 6.84 3.27
C ILE A 6 -0.44 6.35 1.88
N LEU A 7 -1.59 6.82 1.40
CA LEU A 7 -2.11 6.45 0.09
C LEU A 7 -1.20 6.98 -1.04
N GLN A 8 -0.72 8.22 -0.92
CA GLN A 8 0.21 8.81 -1.87
C GLN A 8 1.56 8.07 -1.87
N ASP A 9 2.06 7.68 -0.70
CA ASP A 9 3.26 6.85 -0.57
C ASP A 9 3.09 5.50 -1.27
N ILE A 10 1.93 4.83 -1.09
CA ILE A 10 1.64 3.56 -1.75
C ILE A 10 1.67 3.73 -3.27
N HIS A 11 1.03 4.76 -3.82
CA HIS A 11 1.03 5.01 -5.26
C HIS A 11 2.41 5.38 -5.80
N GLY A 12 3.23 6.10 -5.02
CA GLY A 12 4.61 6.36 -5.36
C GLY A 12 5.45 5.08 -5.44
N LEU A 13 5.23 4.14 -4.52
CA LEU A 13 5.89 2.83 -4.53
C LEU A 13 5.40 1.95 -5.69
N ASP A 14 4.10 1.93 -5.95
CA ASP A 14 3.51 1.20 -7.09
C ASP A 14 4.13 1.66 -8.42
N ALA A 15 4.35 2.96 -8.61
CA ALA A 15 5.00 3.47 -9.82
C ALA A 15 6.44 2.95 -9.98
N ARG A 16 7.21 2.89 -8.88
CA ARG A 16 8.59 2.36 -8.88
C ARG A 16 8.65 0.87 -9.11
N LEU A 17 7.71 0.12 -8.54
CA LEU A 17 7.57 -1.30 -8.78
C LEU A 17 7.21 -1.57 -10.23
N TRP A 18 6.26 -0.80 -10.79
CA TRP A 18 5.85 -0.92 -12.18
C TRP A 18 7.01 -0.69 -13.17
N GLU A 19 7.90 0.28 -12.91
CA GLU A 19 9.12 0.49 -13.70
C GLU A 19 9.99 -0.79 -13.77
N LEU A 20 10.17 -1.49 -12.64
CA LEU A 20 10.93 -2.73 -12.56
C LEU A 20 10.18 -3.91 -13.21
N GLU A 21 8.88 -4.01 -13.01
CA GLU A 21 8.04 -5.04 -13.63
C GLU A 21 8.11 -4.97 -15.16
N GLN A 22 8.07 -3.75 -15.72
CA GLN A 22 8.24 -3.54 -17.16
C GLN A 22 9.66 -3.89 -17.63
N GLN A 23 10.68 -3.52 -16.85
CA GLN A 23 12.08 -3.81 -17.20
C GLN A 23 12.38 -5.31 -17.24
N TYR A 24 11.82 -6.08 -16.32
CA TYR A 24 12.13 -7.51 -16.14
C TYR A 24 11.04 -8.46 -16.66
N GLY A 25 9.87 -7.94 -17.06
CA GLY A 25 8.76 -8.74 -17.56
C GLY A 25 8.15 -9.68 -16.52
N LEU A 26 8.23 -9.32 -15.24
CA LEU A 26 7.85 -10.15 -14.10
C LEU A 26 7.11 -9.30 -13.08
N LEU A 27 5.99 -9.79 -12.54
CA LEU A 27 5.25 -9.07 -11.50
C LEU A 27 6.04 -9.04 -10.18
N SER A 28 5.87 -7.96 -9.42
CA SER A 28 6.54 -7.80 -8.12
C SER A 28 6.16 -8.89 -7.12
N GLU A 29 4.92 -9.41 -7.20
CA GLU A 29 4.44 -10.50 -6.35
C GLU A 29 5.16 -11.83 -6.65
N ASP A 30 5.33 -12.14 -7.94
CA ASP A 30 6.05 -13.34 -8.38
C ASP A 30 7.53 -13.23 -8.01
N LEU A 31 8.17 -12.09 -8.31
CA LEU A 31 9.55 -11.83 -7.90
C LEU A 31 9.73 -11.97 -6.39
N TYR A 32 8.83 -11.40 -5.59
CA TYR A 32 8.94 -11.48 -4.13
C TYR A 32 8.81 -12.93 -3.65
N THR A 33 7.97 -13.74 -4.30
CA THR A 33 7.84 -15.18 -4.01
C THR A 33 9.15 -15.92 -4.28
N VAL A 34 9.74 -15.77 -5.47
CA VAL A 34 11.00 -16.43 -5.84
C VAL A 34 12.17 -15.93 -4.98
N TYR A 35 12.19 -14.64 -4.65
CA TYR A 35 13.14 -14.07 -3.69
C TYR A 35 13.05 -14.75 -2.31
N ARG A 36 11.83 -14.94 -1.78
CA ARG A 36 11.60 -15.59 -0.48
C ARG A 36 12.01 -17.06 -0.45
N LEU A 37 12.03 -17.72 -1.61
CA LEU A 37 12.54 -19.09 -1.77
C LEU A 37 14.07 -19.15 -1.87
N GLY A 38 14.75 -18.02 -2.03
CA GLY A 38 16.21 -17.96 -2.16
C GLY A 38 16.73 -18.38 -3.54
N GLU A 39 15.86 -18.33 -4.56
CA GLU A 39 16.17 -18.81 -5.91
C GLU A 39 16.71 -17.71 -6.85
N LEU A 40 16.83 -16.47 -6.37
CA LEU A 40 17.35 -15.34 -7.13
C LEU A 40 18.78 -14.98 -6.70
N GLU A 41 19.65 -14.73 -7.68
CA GLU A 41 20.97 -14.17 -7.44
C GLU A 41 20.88 -12.71 -6.95
N GLN A 42 21.75 -12.33 -6.01
CA GLN A 42 21.78 -10.95 -5.51
C GLN A 42 22.25 -9.98 -6.60
N SER A 43 21.41 -9.01 -6.90
CA SER A 43 21.73 -7.89 -7.77
C SER A 43 21.27 -6.57 -7.14
N ARG A 44 21.81 -5.45 -7.63
CA ARG A 44 21.41 -4.11 -7.15
C ARG A 44 19.91 -3.86 -7.37
N ASP A 45 19.39 -4.34 -8.50
CA ASP A 45 17.98 -4.18 -8.84
C ASP A 45 17.11 -5.10 -7.98
N LEU A 46 17.54 -6.34 -7.70
CA LEU A 46 16.83 -7.22 -6.76
C LEU A 46 16.73 -6.60 -5.37
N ILE A 47 17.84 -6.10 -4.82
CA ILE A 47 17.85 -5.45 -3.50
C ILE A 47 16.88 -4.26 -3.47
N ARG A 48 16.88 -3.45 -4.52
CA ARG A 48 15.97 -2.30 -4.65
C ARG A 48 14.51 -2.75 -4.74
N TRP A 49 14.22 -3.75 -5.57
CA TRP A 49 12.87 -4.25 -5.81
C TRP A 49 12.26 -4.83 -4.54
N VAL A 50 13.01 -5.70 -3.85
CA VAL A 50 12.62 -6.25 -2.55
C VAL A 50 12.33 -5.14 -1.55
N GLY A 51 13.21 -4.12 -1.47
CA GLY A 51 13.01 -2.97 -0.60
C GLY A 51 11.71 -2.21 -0.90
N TYR A 52 11.36 -2.00 -2.18
CA TYR A 52 10.08 -1.40 -2.55
C TYR A 52 8.89 -2.29 -2.21
N CYS A 53 8.98 -3.61 -2.42
CA CYS A 53 7.92 -4.55 -2.05
C CYS A 53 7.65 -4.52 -0.55
N GLU A 54 8.70 -4.59 0.27
CA GLU A 54 8.58 -4.57 1.74
C GLU A 54 8.03 -3.25 2.25
N LEU A 55 8.52 -2.13 1.72
CA LEU A 55 8.04 -0.81 2.09
C LEU A 55 6.57 -0.63 1.70
N ARG A 56 6.17 -1.10 0.51
CA ARG A 56 4.77 -1.08 0.07
C ARG A 56 3.89 -1.90 1.01
N GLN A 57 4.30 -3.10 1.37
CA GLN A 57 3.55 -3.95 2.31
C GLN A 57 3.42 -3.30 3.69
N GLU A 58 4.46 -2.61 4.17
CA GLU A 58 4.40 -1.84 5.42
C GLU A 58 3.40 -0.68 5.32
N ARG A 59 3.45 0.12 4.24
CA ARG A 59 2.51 1.22 4.03
C ARG A 59 1.07 0.73 3.88
N GLN A 60 0.84 -0.38 3.19
CA GLN A 60 -0.48 -1.00 3.07
C GLN A 60 -1.02 -1.47 4.42
N ARG A 61 -0.17 -2.06 5.28
CA ARG A 61 -0.57 -2.44 6.65
C ARG A 61 -0.92 -1.21 7.49
N ALA A 62 -0.11 -0.15 7.43
CA ALA A 62 -0.39 1.10 8.11
C ALA A 62 -1.71 1.75 7.63
N TYR A 63 -1.94 1.75 6.31
CA TYR A 63 -3.17 2.25 5.70
C TYR A 63 -4.40 1.46 6.18
N ALA A 64 -4.33 0.12 6.15
CA ALA A 64 -5.42 -0.74 6.59
C ALA A 64 -5.76 -0.55 8.07
N ALA A 65 -4.75 -0.37 8.93
CA ALA A 65 -4.95 -0.08 10.35
C ALA A 65 -5.66 1.27 10.54
N ALA A 66 -5.14 2.34 9.94
CA ALA A 66 -5.72 3.68 10.04
C ALA A 66 -7.14 3.76 9.45
N LEU A 67 -7.40 3.05 8.34
CA LEU A 67 -8.71 3.00 7.72
C LEU A 67 -9.70 2.26 8.61
N ARG A 68 -9.28 1.16 9.25
CA ARG A 68 -10.11 0.41 10.19
C ARG A 68 -10.55 1.28 11.37
N GLU A 69 -9.63 2.02 11.98
CA GLU A 69 -9.95 2.94 13.08
C GLU A 69 -10.98 4.00 12.66
N ARG A 70 -10.79 4.59 11.48
CA ARG A 70 -11.72 5.57 10.90
C ARG A 70 -13.10 4.95 10.64
N LEU A 71 -13.16 3.76 10.05
CA LEU A 71 -14.42 3.07 9.77
C LEU A 71 -15.16 2.68 11.05
N LEU A 72 -14.44 2.32 12.12
CA LEU A 72 -15.03 2.07 13.44
C LEU A 72 -15.64 3.35 14.02
N ALA A 73 -14.93 4.47 13.96
CA ALA A 73 -15.44 5.76 14.41
C ALA A 73 -16.71 6.18 13.63
N LEU A 74 -16.68 6.03 12.29
CA LEU A 74 -17.83 6.31 11.43
C LEU A 74 -19.02 5.39 11.73
N ARG A 75 -18.79 4.10 11.97
CA ARG A 75 -19.85 3.15 12.32
C ARG A 75 -20.51 3.53 13.65
N SER A 76 -19.72 3.89 14.66
CA SER A 76 -20.22 4.33 15.96
C SER A 76 -21.04 5.61 15.83
N ALA A 77 -20.60 6.56 15.00
CA ALA A 77 -21.31 7.82 14.78
C ALA A 77 -22.61 7.66 13.96
N ASN A 78 -22.64 6.70 13.03
CA ASN A 78 -23.76 6.53 12.11
C ASN A 78 -24.75 5.44 12.51
N ALA A 79 -24.64 4.80 13.69
CA ALA A 79 -25.60 3.85 14.28
C ALA A 79 -26.27 2.86 13.29
N GLY A 80 -25.52 2.37 12.30
CA GLY A 80 -26.02 1.41 11.29
C GLY A 80 -26.70 2.01 10.05
N THR A 81 -26.79 3.34 9.94
CA THR A 81 -27.21 4.01 8.71
C THR A 81 -26.10 3.92 7.65
N PRO A 82 -26.42 3.57 6.39
CA PRO A 82 -25.43 3.60 5.31
C PRO A 82 -24.92 5.02 5.07
N PHE A 83 -23.60 5.20 5.04
CA PHE A 83 -22.97 6.47 4.69
C PHE A 83 -22.55 6.46 3.21
N PRO A 84 -22.69 7.58 2.48
CA PRO A 84 -22.32 7.65 1.06
C PRO A 84 -20.79 7.67 0.88
N LEU A 85 -20.30 7.03 -0.18
CA LEU A 85 -18.90 7.17 -0.61
C LEU A 85 -18.69 8.59 -1.13
N ARG A 86 -17.81 9.35 -0.47
CA ARG A 86 -17.48 10.73 -0.84
C ARG A 86 -16.11 10.80 -1.51
N PRO A 87 -15.91 11.71 -2.49
CA PRO A 87 -14.58 12.07 -2.95
C PRO A 87 -13.69 12.44 -1.76
N HIS A 88 -12.40 12.12 -1.84
CA HIS A 88 -11.45 12.38 -0.76
C HIS A 88 -11.86 11.73 0.57
N PHE A 89 -12.34 10.48 0.53
CA PHE A 89 -12.76 9.74 1.72
C PHE A 89 -11.70 9.71 2.83
N SER A 90 -10.42 9.78 2.47
CA SER A 90 -9.26 9.76 3.36
C SER A 90 -9.00 11.09 4.10
N THR A 91 -9.61 12.20 3.70
CA THR A 91 -9.20 13.56 4.10
C THR A 91 -10.08 14.21 5.16
N GLN A 92 -11.29 13.71 5.40
CA GLN A 92 -12.18 14.29 6.42
C GLN A 92 -11.73 13.87 7.83
N THR A 93 -10.81 14.60 8.44
CA THR A 93 -10.47 14.47 9.87
C THR A 93 -10.81 15.72 10.69
N GLU A 94 -11.31 16.79 10.08
CA GLU A 94 -11.63 18.02 10.82
C GLU A 94 -13.04 18.55 10.47
N ALA A 95 -13.93 18.43 11.45
CA ALA A 95 -15.04 19.33 11.72
C ALA A 95 -15.36 19.28 13.22
#